data_AF-A0A4U5X672-F1
#
_entry.id   AF-A0A4U5X672-F1
#
_cell.length_a   1.000
_cell.length_b   1.000
_cell.length_c   1.000
_cell.angle_alpha   90.00
_cell.angle_beta   90.00
_cell.angle_gamma   90.00
#
_symmetry.space_group_name_H-M   'P 1'
#
loop_
_entity.id
_entity.type
_entity.pdbx_description
1 polymer ?
#
loop_
_entity_poly.entity_id
_entity_poly.type
_entity_poly.pdbx_seq_one_letter_code
_entity_poly.pdbx_strand_id
1 'polypeptide(L)'
;MSPSSGAAELPVVHSLEELTRLMQRRRGLYVRWSRGPAIDLGRSSSIDELTGVRMPGLSASPLDVEEWWGDRSPVLWAARRLYDYAHLPHEKGPGVRPWILAGRERGRGPDNEPLVAEVEPLCWIDDAVIDEARAQVAAQEHAWGPLRRGGS
;
A
#
# COMPACT_ATOMS: atom_id res chain seq x y z
N MET A 1 -29.29 -13.55 -15.14
CA MET A 1 -28.20 -12.96 -14.34
C MET A 1 -27.02 -13.93 -14.42
N SER A 2 -26.04 -13.62 -15.26
CA SER A 2 -24.85 -14.45 -15.42
C SER A 2 -23.95 -14.28 -14.18
N PRO A 3 -23.26 -15.33 -13.70
CA PRO A 3 -22.27 -15.17 -12.64
C PRO A 3 -21.15 -14.29 -13.21
N SER A 4 -20.90 -13.15 -12.56
CA SER A 4 -19.78 -12.28 -12.91
C SER A 4 -18.48 -13.06 -12.71
N SER A 5 -17.67 -13.11 -13.75
CA SER A 5 -16.30 -13.63 -13.80
C SER A 5 -15.41 -12.90 -12.78
N GLY A 6 -15.39 -13.37 -11.53
CA GLY A 6 -14.87 -12.63 -10.37
C GLY A 6 -13.50 -13.08 -9.85
N ALA A 7 -12.67 -13.75 -10.66
CA ALA A 7 -11.28 -14.07 -10.31
C ALA A 7 -10.44 -14.28 -11.58
N ALA A 8 -10.55 -13.40 -12.57
CA ALA A 8 -9.47 -13.28 -13.54
C ALA A 8 -8.19 -12.98 -12.74
N GLU A 9 -7.10 -13.71 -12.99
CA GLU A 9 -5.82 -13.45 -12.35
C GLU A 9 -5.52 -11.95 -12.47
N LEU A 10 -5.46 -11.26 -11.33
CA LEU A 10 -5.14 -9.84 -11.33
C LEU A 10 -3.75 -9.68 -11.97
N PRO A 11 -3.56 -8.67 -12.84
CA PRO A 11 -2.25 -8.39 -13.40
C PRO A 11 -1.24 -8.15 -12.29
N VAL A 12 0.04 -8.31 -12.62
CA VAL A 12 1.15 -8.09 -11.69
C VAL A 12 1.95 -6.90 -12.18
N VAL A 13 2.26 -5.99 -11.27
CA VAL A 13 3.20 -4.90 -11.50
C VAL A 13 4.60 -5.41 -11.19
N HIS A 14 5.50 -5.33 -12.16
CA HIS A 14 6.83 -5.95 -12.08
C HIS A 14 7.98 -4.96 -11.88
N SER A 15 7.69 -3.65 -11.88
CA SER A 15 8.69 -2.62 -11.57
C SER A 15 8.07 -1.43 -10.84
N LEU A 16 8.90 -0.70 -10.09
CA LEU A 16 8.51 0.51 -9.38
C LEU A 16 8.12 1.63 -10.34
N GLU A 17 8.75 1.67 -11.51
CA GLU A 17 8.40 2.57 -12.60
C GLU A 17 6.98 2.28 -13.13
N GLU A 18 6.62 1.00 -13.30
CA GLU A 18 5.27 0.61 -13.68
C GLU A 18 4.22 0.99 -12.63
N LEU A 19 4.52 0.78 -11.34
CA LEU A 19 3.67 1.25 -10.24
C LEU A 19 3.48 2.77 -10.31
N THR A 20 4.57 3.50 -10.52
CA THR A 20 4.55 4.97 -10.59
C THR A 20 3.68 5.45 -11.76
N ARG A 21 3.80 4.82 -12.94
CA ARG A 21 2.92 5.11 -14.08
C ARG A 21 1.46 4.82 -13.78
N LEU A 22 1.15 3.78 -13.00
CA LEU A 22 -0.22 3.51 -12.55
C LEU A 22 -0.76 4.63 -11.65
N MET A 23 0.04 5.09 -10.67
CA MET A 23 -0.30 6.20 -9.77
C MET A 23 -0.50 7.54 -10.48
N GLN A 24 0.21 7.77 -11.59
CA GLN A 24 0.04 8.97 -12.40
C GLN A 24 -1.24 8.95 -13.23
N ARG A 25 -1.69 7.77 -13.68
CA ARG A 25 -2.90 7.61 -14.49
C ARG A 25 -4.19 7.58 -13.67
N ARG A 26 -4.12 7.15 -12.41
CA ARG A 26 -5.28 6.96 -11.54
C ARG A 26 -5.00 7.48 -10.14
N ARG A 27 -5.86 8.35 -9.64
CA ARG A 27 -5.93 8.78 -8.24
C ARG A 27 -6.80 7.84 -7.42
N GLY A 28 -6.72 7.94 -6.10
CA GLY A 28 -7.48 7.12 -5.16
C GLY A 28 -6.99 5.68 -5.12
N LEU A 29 -5.67 5.49 -5.29
CA LEU A 29 -5.04 4.18 -5.19
C LEU A 29 -4.51 3.94 -3.78
N TYR A 30 -4.64 2.69 -3.33
CA TYR A 30 -4.10 2.22 -2.07
C TYR A 30 -3.33 0.92 -2.28
N VAL A 31 -2.31 0.70 -1.45
CA VAL A 31 -1.62 -0.59 -1.31
C VAL A 31 -2.06 -1.27 -0.03
N ARG A 32 -2.41 -2.55 -0.12
CA ARG A 32 -2.73 -3.40 1.02
C ARG A 32 -1.80 -4.60 1.06
N TRP A 33 -1.35 -4.93 2.26
CA TRP A 33 -0.58 -6.12 2.55
C TRP A 33 -1.47 -7.15 3.23
N SER A 34 -1.75 -8.25 2.54
CA SER A 34 -2.60 -9.31 3.06
C SER A 34 -2.39 -10.61 2.27
N ARG A 35 -3.16 -11.65 2.62
CA ARG A 35 -3.21 -12.90 1.84
C ARG A 35 -3.97 -12.79 0.52
N GLY A 36 -4.50 -11.60 0.21
CA GLY A 36 -5.06 -11.27 -1.08
C GLY A 36 -6.53 -10.89 -1.09
N PRO A 37 -6.98 -10.34 -2.23
CA PRO A 37 -8.33 -9.82 -2.41
C PRO A 37 -9.41 -10.88 -2.23
N ALA A 38 -9.18 -12.13 -2.66
CA ALA A 38 -10.17 -13.20 -2.50
C ALA A 38 -10.54 -13.44 -1.01
N ILE A 39 -9.57 -13.35 -0.11
CA ILE A 39 -9.79 -13.53 1.33
C ILE A 39 -10.38 -12.25 1.93
N ASP A 40 -9.83 -11.09 1.58
CA ASP A 40 -10.24 -9.81 2.17
C ASP A 40 -11.65 -9.40 1.76
N LEU A 41 -12.03 -9.58 0.51
CA LEU A 41 -13.38 -9.27 0.03
C LEU A 41 -14.44 -10.22 0.62
N GLY A 42 -14.07 -11.46 0.93
CA GLY A 42 -14.94 -12.38 1.68
C GLY A 42 -15.17 -11.96 3.14
N ARG A 43 -14.22 -11.22 3.74
CA ARG A 43 -14.33 -10.70 5.12
C ARG A 43 -14.93 -9.30 5.18
N SER A 44 -14.85 -8.52 4.12
CA SER A 44 -15.39 -7.15 3.94
C SER A 44 -14.83 -6.04 4.86
N SER A 45 -14.09 -6.39 5.91
CA SER A 45 -13.52 -5.45 6.90
C SER A 45 -12.22 -5.97 7.50
N SER A 46 -11.29 -5.05 7.80
CA SER A 46 -10.22 -5.33 8.75
C SER A 46 -10.76 -5.42 10.19
N ILE A 47 -10.00 -6.05 11.07
CA ILE A 47 -10.27 -6.15 12.51
C ILE A 47 -9.20 -5.35 13.23
N ASP A 48 -9.59 -4.55 14.23
CA ASP A 48 -8.65 -3.98 15.17
C ASP A 48 -8.10 -5.10 16.06
N GLU A 49 -6.79 -5.35 15.97
CA GLU A 49 -6.15 -6.45 16.70
C GLU A 49 -6.19 -6.26 18.22
N LEU A 50 -6.28 -5.01 18.71
CA LEU A 50 -6.34 -4.75 20.15
C LEU A 50 -7.72 -5.06 20.74
N THR A 51 -8.80 -4.67 20.06
CA THR A 51 -10.17 -4.77 20.60
C THR A 51 -11.02 -5.87 19.95
N GLY A 52 -10.59 -6.42 18.81
CA GLY A 52 -11.38 -7.36 18.01
C GLY A 52 -12.53 -6.70 17.23
N VAL A 53 -12.68 -5.39 17.28
CA VAL A 53 -13.77 -4.66 16.61
C VAL A 53 -13.58 -4.68 15.10
N ARG A 54 -14.69 -4.88 14.36
CA ARG A 54 -14.70 -4.73 12.90
C ARG A 54 -14.62 -3.26 12.51
N MET A 55 -13.65 -2.95 11.67
CA MET A 55 -13.43 -1.62 11.14
C MET A 55 -14.32 -1.37 9.90
N PRO A 56 -14.72 -0.11 9.61
CA PRO A 56 -15.58 0.25 8.47
C PRO A 56 -14.95 0.07 7.06
N GLY A 57 -13.86 -0.69 6.94
CA GLY A 57 -13.18 -0.95 5.67
C GLY A 57 -11.92 -1.80 5.83
N LEU A 58 -11.22 -2.02 4.72
CA LEU A 58 -9.89 -2.62 4.71
C LEU A 58 -8.85 -1.55 5.03
N SER A 59 -8.03 -1.81 6.06
CA SER A 59 -6.82 -1.02 6.34
C SER A 59 -5.86 -1.11 5.16
N ALA A 60 -5.50 0.04 4.59
CA ALA A 60 -4.65 0.15 3.42
C ALA A 60 -3.88 1.48 3.43
N SER A 61 -2.77 1.52 2.72
CA SER A 61 -1.87 2.66 2.65
C SER A 61 -2.12 3.47 1.38
N PRO A 62 -2.33 4.79 1.44
CA PRO A 62 -2.53 5.60 0.23
C PRO A 62 -1.26 5.62 -0.62
N LEU A 63 -1.45 5.61 -1.94
CA LEU A 63 -0.38 5.74 -2.94
C LEU A 63 -0.38 7.09 -3.64
N ASP A 64 -1.45 7.87 -3.55
CA ASP A 64 -1.48 9.21 -4.12
C ASP A 64 -0.33 10.05 -3.54
N VAL A 65 0.36 10.78 -4.43
CA VAL A 65 1.46 11.66 -4.03
C VAL A 65 0.86 12.90 -3.35
N GLU A 66 1.27 13.16 -2.12
CA GLU A 66 0.81 14.30 -1.35
C GLU A 66 1.38 15.62 -1.90
N GLU A 67 0.61 16.71 -1.79
CA GLU A 67 0.99 18.04 -2.32
C GLU A 67 2.32 18.55 -1.72
N TRP A 68 2.55 18.30 -0.43
CA TRP A 68 3.79 18.71 0.24
C TRP A 68 5.02 17.97 -0.29
N TRP A 69 4.86 16.87 -1.04
CA TRP A 69 5.97 16.21 -1.73
C TRP A 69 6.58 17.11 -2.81
N GLY A 70 5.81 18.03 -3.40
CA GLY A 70 6.28 18.99 -4.39
C GLY A 70 6.89 18.29 -5.62
N ASP A 71 8.00 18.83 -6.12
CA ASP A 71 8.68 18.34 -7.34
C ASP A 71 9.59 17.12 -7.10
N ARG A 72 9.49 16.46 -5.94
CA ARG A 72 10.31 15.29 -5.61
C ARG A 72 9.87 14.06 -6.42
N SER A 73 10.80 13.12 -6.60
CA SER A 73 10.59 11.91 -7.39
C SER A 73 9.34 11.13 -6.97
N PRO A 74 8.37 10.90 -7.89
CA PRO A 74 7.23 10.02 -7.65
C PRO A 74 7.65 8.55 -7.47
N VAL A 75 8.75 8.14 -8.12
CA VAL A 75 9.34 6.81 -7.94
C VAL A 75 9.81 6.63 -6.50
N LEU A 76 10.49 7.64 -5.93
CA LEU A 76 10.90 7.61 -4.53
C LEU A 76 9.70 7.61 -3.57
N TRP A 77 8.63 8.34 -3.90
CA TRP A 77 7.39 8.27 -3.14
C TRP A 77 6.82 6.86 -3.13
N ALA A 78 6.65 6.24 -4.29
CA ALA A 78 6.17 4.86 -4.42
C ALA A 78 7.06 3.88 -3.62
N ALA A 79 8.39 4.01 -3.74
CA ALA A 79 9.35 3.20 -2.99
C ALA A 79 9.11 3.30 -1.49
N ARG A 80 8.99 4.53 -0.97
CA ARG A 80 8.75 4.77 0.46
C ARG A 80 7.46 4.10 0.93
N ARG A 81 6.36 4.22 0.17
CA ARG A 81 5.07 3.62 0.54
C ARG A 81 5.12 2.09 0.61
N LEU A 82 5.93 1.44 -0.23
CA LEU A 82 6.15 -0.01 -0.15
C LEU A 82 7.12 -0.38 0.98
N TYR A 83 8.22 0.36 1.09
CA TYR A 83 9.28 0.12 2.08
C TYR A 83 8.76 0.18 3.52
N ASP A 84 7.95 1.19 3.85
CA ASP A 84 7.40 1.41 5.21
C ASP A 84 6.69 0.17 5.75
N TYR A 85 6.15 -0.70 4.88
CA TYR A 85 5.36 -1.88 5.25
C TYR A 85 5.96 -3.21 4.79
N ALA A 86 7.18 -3.19 4.22
CA ALA A 86 7.83 -4.39 3.71
C ALA A 86 8.26 -5.40 4.80
N HIS A 87 8.06 -5.05 6.08
CA HIS A 87 8.23 -5.93 7.24
C HIS A 87 7.00 -6.82 7.50
N LEU A 88 5.81 -6.46 7.00
CA LEU A 88 4.56 -7.14 7.30
C LEU A 88 4.52 -8.64 6.95
N PRO A 89 5.16 -9.14 5.87
CA PRO A 89 5.21 -10.58 5.62
C PRO A 89 5.89 -11.37 6.75
N HIS A 90 6.87 -10.77 7.42
CA HIS A 90 7.55 -11.40 8.56
C HIS A 90 6.64 -11.47 9.79
N GLU A 91 5.86 -10.41 10.05
CA GLU A 91 5.00 -10.31 11.24
C GLU A 91 3.66 -11.05 11.09
N LYS A 92 3.03 -10.98 9.91
CA LYS A 92 1.68 -11.51 9.66
C LYS A 92 1.69 -12.91 9.04
N GLY A 93 2.88 -13.40 8.70
CA GLY A 93 3.15 -14.76 8.28
C GLY A 93 2.98 -15.02 6.77
N PRO A 94 3.14 -16.29 6.35
CA PRO A 94 3.22 -16.66 4.94
C PRO A 94 2.01 -16.25 4.11
N GLY A 95 2.29 -15.91 2.85
CA GLY A 95 1.29 -15.50 1.85
C GLY A 95 0.86 -14.03 1.95
N VAL A 96 1.35 -13.28 2.94
CA VAL A 96 1.12 -11.83 3.01
C VAL A 96 2.02 -11.14 1.98
N ARG A 97 1.39 -10.47 1.01
CA ARG A 97 2.09 -9.73 -0.04
C ARG A 97 1.29 -8.49 -0.47
N PRO A 98 1.91 -7.49 -1.12
CA PRO A 98 1.24 -6.27 -1.49
C PRO A 98 0.37 -6.42 -2.74
N TRP A 99 -0.78 -5.77 -2.72
CA TRP A 99 -1.65 -5.59 -3.89
C TRP A 99 -2.28 -4.20 -3.89
N ILE A 100 -2.62 -3.72 -5.08
CA ILE A 100 -3.22 -2.42 -5.31
C ILE A 100 -4.73 -2.56 -5.37
N LEU A 101 -5.41 -1.63 -4.70
CA LEU A 101 -6.84 -1.45 -4.80
C LEU A 101 -7.21 0.02 -5.04
N ALA A 102 -8.40 0.21 -5.57
CA ALA A 102 -9.13 1.47 -5.45
C ALA A 102 -10.35 1.29 -4.54
N GLY A 103 -10.91 2.39 -4.07
CA GLY A 103 -12.13 2.37 -3.25
C GLY A 103 -12.41 3.74 -2.65
N ARG A 104 -13.17 3.75 -1.57
CA ARG A 104 -13.52 4.98 -0.83
C ARG A 104 -13.10 4.87 0.62
N GLU A 105 -12.37 5.86 1.10
CA GLU A 105 -12.08 5.99 2.53
C GLU A 105 -13.36 6.24 3.31
N ARG A 106 -13.62 5.42 4.33
CA ARG A 106 -14.79 5.51 5.22
C ARG A 106 -14.43 5.86 6.66
N GLY A 107 -13.14 5.89 6.98
CA GLY A 107 -12.63 6.23 8.29
C GLY A 107 -11.13 5.98 8.38
N ARG A 108 -10.61 6.06 9.61
CA ARG A 108 -9.19 5.81 9.92
C ARG A 108 -9.08 4.72 10.97
N GLY A 109 -8.09 3.86 10.81
CA GLY A 109 -7.72 2.86 11.80
C GLY A 109 -6.93 3.46 12.97
N PRO A 110 -6.59 2.64 13.96
CA PRO A 110 -5.85 3.06 15.16
C PRO A 110 -4.50 3.73 14.86
N ASP A 111 -3.83 3.33 13.77
CA ASP A 111 -2.54 3.89 13.34
C ASP A 111 -2.73 5.07 12.37
N ASN A 112 -3.95 5.62 12.33
CA ASN A 112 -4.38 6.67 11.42
C ASN A 112 -4.27 6.28 9.94
N GLU A 113 -4.34 5.00 9.60
CA GLU A 113 -4.34 4.55 8.22
C GLU A 113 -5.76 4.54 7.63
N PRO A 114 -5.94 4.85 6.32
CA PRO A 114 -7.24 4.78 5.67
C PRO A 114 -7.91 3.41 5.77
N LEU A 115 -9.22 3.43 6.08
CA LEU A 115 -10.10 2.29 6.01
C LEU A 115 -10.94 2.38 4.74
N VAL A 116 -10.62 1.54 3.76
CA VAL A 116 -11.16 1.62 2.41
C VAL A 116 -12.32 0.63 2.23
N ALA A 117 -13.48 1.14 1.83
CA ALA A 117 -14.65 0.36 1.44
C ALA A 117 -14.88 0.45 -0.08
N GLU A 118 -15.89 -0.27 -0.60
CA GLU A 118 -16.20 -0.30 -2.04
C GLU A 118 -14.97 -0.70 -2.87
N VAL A 119 -14.27 -1.73 -2.38
CA VAL A 119 -12.93 -2.11 -2.84
C VAL A 119 -12.96 -2.75 -4.22
N GLU A 120 -12.17 -2.20 -5.13
CA GLU A 120 -11.87 -2.73 -6.46
C GLU A 120 -10.40 -3.20 -6.48
N PRO A 121 -10.12 -4.51 -6.46
CA PRO A 121 -8.76 -5.03 -6.65
C PRO A 121 -8.26 -4.77 -8.06
N LEU A 122 -7.03 -4.25 -8.20
CA LEU A 122 -6.47 -3.87 -9.50
C LEU A 122 -5.33 -4.78 -9.94
N CYS A 123 -4.30 -4.93 -9.10
CA CYS A 123 -3.11 -5.70 -9.45
C CYS A 123 -2.36 -6.18 -8.20
N TRP A 124 -1.58 -7.23 -8.36
CA TRP A 124 -0.54 -7.59 -7.41
C TRP A 124 0.73 -6.77 -7.66
N ILE A 125 1.60 -6.72 -6.66
CA ILE A 125 2.96 -6.20 -6.80
C ILE A 125 3.92 -7.40 -6.69
N ASP A 126 4.85 -7.50 -7.64
CA ASP A 126 5.91 -8.50 -7.65
C ASP A 126 6.94 -8.23 -6.53
N ASP A 127 7.55 -9.28 -5.99
CA ASP A 127 8.59 -9.16 -4.96
C ASP A 127 9.80 -8.35 -5.46
N ALA A 128 10.11 -8.42 -6.77
CA ALA A 128 11.16 -7.61 -7.38
C ALA A 128 10.94 -6.09 -7.19
N VAL A 129 9.67 -5.63 -7.15
CA VAL A 129 9.34 -4.22 -6.89
C VAL A 129 9.66 -3.83 -5.45
N ILE A 130 9.56 -4.77 -4.51
CA ILE A 130 9.92 -4.54 -3.11
C ILE A 130 11.44 -4.41 -2.97
N ASP A 131 12.20 -5.21 -3.72
CA ASP A 131 13.66 -5.07 -3.78
C ASP A 131 14.08 -3.74 -4.41
N GLU A 132 13.44 -3.32 -5.50
CA GLU A 132 13.63 -1.98 -6.09
C GLU A 132 13.32 -0.87 -5.08
N ALA A 133 12.21 -0.98 -4.33
CA ALA A 133 11.84 -0.02 -3.31
C ALA A 133 12.89 0.09 -2.19
N ARG A 134 13.42 -1.04 -1.71
CA ARG A 134 14.51 -1.06 -0.72
C ARG A 134 15.76 -0.36 -1.25
N ALA A 135 16.15 -0.65 -2.49
CA ALA A 135 17.31 -0.02 -3.12
C ALA A 135 17.13 1.51 -3.26
N GLN A 136 15.95 1.97 -3.68
CA GLN A 136 15.63 3.40 -3.81
C GLN A 136 15.68 4.13 -2.48
N VAL A 137 15.14 3.55 -1.41
CA VAL A 137 15.18 4.15 -0.07
C VAL A 137 16.60 4.16 0.49
N ALA A 138 17.35 3.05 0.38
CA ALA A 138 18.74 2.98 0.83
C ALA A 138 19.64 4.01 0.13
N ALA A 139 19.40 4.30 -1.16
CA ALA A 139 20.14 5.33 -1.88
C ALA A 139 19.92 6.76 -1.33
N GLN A 140 18.84 7.03 -0.60
CA GLN A 140 18.59 8.32 0.05
C GLN A 140 19.30 8.47 1.41
N GLU A 141 19.77 7.37 2.00
CA GLU A 141 20.35 7.37 3.35
C GLU A 141 21.67 8.18 3.44
N HIS A 142 22.21 8.63 2.31
CA HIS A 142 23.39 9.51 2.25
C HIS A 142 23.16 10.99 2.67
N ALA A 143 21.94 11.39 3.08
CA ALA A 143 21.68 12.76 3.54
C ALA A 143 20.97 12.87 4.91
N TRP A 144 20.90 11.80 5.70
CA TRP A 144 20.38 11.86 7.07
C TRP A 144 21.52 11.84 8.09
N GLY A 145 22.10 13.02 8.35
CA GLY A 145 22.80 13.27 9.61
C GLY A 145 21.79 13.36 10.76
N PRO A 146 22.18 13.06 12.01
CA PRO A 146 21.29 13.22 13.15
C PRO A 146 20.75 14.66 13.17
N LEU A 147 19.43 14.82 13.36
CA LEU A 147 18.77 16.10 13.64
C LEU A 147 19.42 16.72 14.88
N ARG A 148 20.51 17.44 14.71
CA ARG A 148 21.03 18.34 15.73
C ARG A 148 20.07 19.52 15.79
N ARG A 149 19.04 19.39 16.62
CA ARG A 149 18.34 20.54 17.18
C ARG A 149 19.35 21.25 18.06
N GLY A 150 20.15 22.15 17.46
CA GLY A 150 20.94 23.11 18.22
C GLY A 150 19.95 24.00 18.96
N GLY A 151 19.79 23.75 20.26
CA GLY A 151 19.15 24.72 21.14
C GLY A 151 20.06 25.93 21.24
N SER A 152 19.50 27.11 20.98
CA SER A 152 19.96 28.38 21.55
C SER A 152 18.76 29.01 22.23
#